data_AF-A0A920VMA5-F1
#
_entry.id   AF-A0A920VMA5-F1
#
_cell.length_a   1.000
_cell.length_b   1.000
_cell.length_c   1.000
_cell.angle_alpha   90.00
_cell.angle_beta   90.00
_cell.angle_gamma   90.00
#
_symmetry.space_group_name_H-M   'P 1'
#
loop_
_entity.id
_entity.type
_entity.pdbx_description
1 polymer ?
#
loop_
_entity_poly.entity_id
_entity_poly.type
_entity_poly.pdbx_seq_one_letter_code
_entity_poly.pdbx_strand_id
1 'polypeptide(L)'
;MIVRKGFRPEIDSYSAFFENDQRTSTGLAGYLRDRGFGKLYLAGLATDFCVLYSALDGRKEGFDVCLIEDACRGIDLDGSLDVALDQMKQADIQFVQSTRLLSEPA
;
A
#
# COMPACT_ATOMS: atom_id res chain seq x y z
N MET A 1 11.42 11.29 -2.47
CA MET A 1 12.08 10.30 -1.58
C MET A 1 11.99 8.92 -2.24
N ILE A 2 12.96 8.05 -2.03
CA ILE A 2 12.89 6.63 -2.41
C ILE A 2 13.16 5.80 -1.15
N VAL A 3 12.27 4.87 -0.82
CA VAL A 3 12.46 3.89 0.27
C VAL A 3 12.77 2.54 -0.35
N ARG A 4 13.86 1.91 0.10
CA ARG A 4 14.21 0.54 -0.29
C ARG A 4 13.73 -0.41 0.80
N LYS A 5 13.21 -1.57 0.42
CA LYS A 5 12.68 -2.63 1.30
C LYS A 5 13.19 -4.00 0.85
N GLY A 6 13.16 -5.00 1.73
CA GLY A 6 13.62 -6.37 1.42
C GLY A 6 15.14 -6.48 1.25
N PHE A 7 15.90 -5.61 1.91
CA PHE A 7 17.36 -5.59 1.83
C PHE A 7 18.04 -6.42 2.92
N ARG A 8 17.28 -6.96 3.87
CA ARG A 8 17.80 -7.86 4.91
C ARG A 8 17.72 -9.30 4.39
N PRO A 9 18.83 -10.06 4.37
CA PRO A 9 18.81 -11.43 3.86
C PRO A 9 17.84 -12.34 4.62
N GLU A 10 17.65 -12.08 5.92
CA GLU A 10 16.89 -12.94 6.82
C GLU A 10 15.37 -12.65 6.82
N ILE A 11 14.94 -11.52 6.24
CA ILE A 11 13.56 -11.04 6.34
C ILE A 11 13.13 -10.39 5.02
N ASP A 12 12.07 -10.92 4.43
CA ASP A 12 11.42 -10.31 3.27
C ASP A 12 10.54 -9.11 3.71
N SER A 13 10.17 -8.25 2.77
CA SER A 13 9.35 -7.07 3.04
C SER A 13 8.49 -6.73 1.84
N TYR A 14 7.20 -7.09 1.93
CA TYR A 14 6.19 -6.68 0.95
C TYR A 14 5.72 -5.25 1.20
N SER A 15 5.38 -4.92 2.44
CA SER A 15 4.93 -3.59 2.83
C SER A 15 6.06 -2.57 2.76
N ALA A 16 5.72 -1.34 2.35
CA ALA A 16 6.62 -0.21 2.44
C ALA A 16 6.72 0.37 3.87
N PHE A 17 5.92 -0.09 4.84
CA PHE A 17 5.88 0.41 6.22
C PHE A 17 6.59 -0.47 7.23
N PHE A 18 6.39 -1.79 7.13
CA PHE A 18 7.00 -2.79 7.98
C PHE A 18 7.59 -3.94 7.15
N GLU A 19 8.61 -4.60 7.68
CA GLU A 19 9.06 -5.88 7.14
C GLU A 19 8.07 -7.00 7.52
N ASN A 20 8.20 -8.18 6.91
CA ASN A 20 7.21 -9.27 7.07
C ASN A 20 7.15 -9.84 8.51
N ASP A 21 8.09 -9.46 9.39
CA ASP A 21 8.02 -9.75 10.83
C ASP A 21 6.97 -8.90 11.58
N GLN A 22 6.34 -7.94 10.89
CA GLN A 22 5.35 -6.97 11.39
C GLN A 22 5.83 -6.12 12.59
N ARG A 23 7.15 -6.01 12.77
CA ARG A 23 7.78 -5.29 13.89
C ARG A 23 8.84 -4.32 13.41
N THR A 24 9.65 -4.73 12.44
CA THR A 24 10.75 -3.92 11.91
C THR A 24 10.20 -2.85 10.98
N SER A 25 10.24 -1.59 11.42
CA SER A 25 9.77 -0.47 10.60
C SER A 25 10.78 -0.09 9.51
N THR A 26 10.27 0.31 8.34
CA THR A 26 11.06 0.92 7.26
C THR A 26 11.34 2.42 7.49
N GLY A 27 10.67 3.03 8.48
CA GLY A 27 10.70 4.47 8.74
C GLY A 27 9.71 5.30 7.91
N LEU A 28 8.99 4.71 6.95
CA LEU A 28 8.08 5.44 6.07
C LEU A 28 6.94 6.14 6.83
N ALA A 29 6.32 5.47 7.81
CA ALA A 29 5.22 6.05 8.58
C ALA A 29 5.65 7.33 9.32
N GLY A 30 6.79 7.29 10.02
CA GLY A 30 7.34 8.46 10.70
C GLY A 30 7.64 9.59 9.72
N TYR A 31 8.31 9.29 8.60
CA TYR A 31 8.61 10.28 7.56
C TYR A 31 7.36 11.01 7.05
N LEU A 32 6.27 10.27 6.81
CA LEU A 32 5.01 10.81 6.29
C LEU A 32 4.28 11.65 7.34
N ARG A 33 4.17 11.14 8.59
CA ARG A 33 3.53 11.84 9.70
C ARG A 33 4.22 13.16 10.03
N ASP A 34 5.56 13.16 10.10
CA ASP A 34 6.34 14.37 10.40
C ASP A 34 6.19 15.46 9.33
N ARG A 35 5.67 15.11 8.15
CA ARG A 35 5.38 16.05 7.05
C ARG A 35 3.90 16.41 6.93
N GLY A 36 3.05 15.91 7.82
CA GLY A 36 1.63 16.21 7.84
C GLY A 36 0.81 15.53 6.75
N PHE A 37 1.31 14.44 6.14
CA PHE A 37 0.51 13.67 5.19
C PHE A 37 -0.52 12.83 5.93
N GLY A 38 -1.81 12.98 5.59
CA GLY A 38 -2.92 12.20 6.16
C GLY A 38 -3.54 11.20 5.18
N LYS A 39 -3.48 11.46 3.87
CA LYS A 39 -4.07 10.63 2.82
C LYS A 39 -3.01 10.10 1.87
N LEU A 40 -3.07 8.81 1.57
CA LEU A 40 -2.14 8.09 0.72
C LEU A 40 -2.89 7.47 -0.47
N TYR A 41 -2.30 7.61 -1.65
CA TYR A 41 -2.75 6.92 -2.86
C TYR A 41 -1.69 5.90 -3.25
N LEU A 42 -2.10 4.65 -3.45
CA LEU A 42 -1.22 3.57 -3.86
C LEU A 42 -1.50 3.19 -5.31
N ALA A 43 -0.40 3.05 -6.06
CA ALA A 43 -0.34 2.55 -7.42
C ALA A 43 0.90 1.66 -7.55
N GLY A 44 0.92 0.76 -8.53
CA GLY A 44 2.09 -0.06 -8.86
C GLY A 44 1.86 -1.57 -8.74
N LEU A 45 2.93 -2.30 -8.39
CA LEU A 45 2.96 -3.76 -8.46
C LEU A 45 3.47 -4.38 -7.15
N ALA A 46 3.03 -5.58 -6.77
CA ALA A 46 1.83 -6.25 -7.26
C ALA A 46 0.62 -5.92 -6.37
N THR A 47 -0.58 -5.81 -6.97
CA THR A 47 -1.83 -5.50 -6.24
C THR A 47 -2.03 -6.38 -5.02
N ASP A 48 -1.75 -7.67 -5.19
CA ASP A 48 -1.99 -8.77 -4.26
C ASP A 48 -0.80 -9.09 -3.33
N PHE A 49 0.27 -8.30 -3.41
CA PHE A 49 1.42 -8.40 -2.51
C PHE A 49 1.84 -7.02 -2.01
N CYS A 50 2.86 -6.41 -2.62
CA CYS A 50 3.48 -5.19 -2.11
C CYS A 50 2.47 -4.05 -1.95
N VAL A 51 1.48 -3.95 -2.85
CA VAL A 51 0.43 -2.93 -2.78
C VAL A 51 -0.55 -3.27 -1.64
N LEU A 52 -1.10 -4.48 -1.60
CA LEU A 52 -1.96 -4.97 -0.51
C LEU A 52 -1.35 -4.70 0.87
N TYR A 53 -0.16 -5.23 1.13
CA TYR A 53 0.48 -5.13 2.45
C TYR A 53 0.81 -3.67 2.81
N SER A 54 1.23 -2.86 1.84
CA SER A 54 1.44 -1.43 2.07
C SER A 54 0.13 -0.69 2.38
N ALA A 55 -0.97 -1.07 1.73
CA ALA A 55 -2.27 -0.45 1.95
C ALA A 55 -2.80 -0.77 3.35
N LEU A 56 -2.75 -2.05 3.75
CA LEU A 56 -3.17 -2.50 5.08
C LEU A 56 -2.34 -1.86 6.20
N ASP A 57 -1.02 -1.81 6.06
CA ASP A 57 -0.18 -1.15 7.06
C ASP A 57 -0.38 0.36 7.09
N GLY A 58 -0.61 0.99 5.93
CA GLY A 58 -0.97 2.41 5.87
C GLY A 58 -2.26 2.70 6.65
N ARG A 59 -3.29 1.85 6.51
CA ARG A 59 -4.52 1.95 7.31
C ARG A 59 -4.26 1.73 8.80
N LYS A 60 -3.45 0.72 9.15
CA LYS A 60 -3.08 0.41 10.54
C LYS A 60 -2.32 1.56 11.20
N GLU A 61 -1.48 2.27 10.46
CA GLU A 61 -0.77 3.48 10.92
C GLU A 61 -1.67 4.73 10.98
N GLY A 62 -2.94 4.62 10.62
CA GLY A 62 -3.94 5.68 10.75
C GLY A 62 -4.04 6.61 9.54
N PHE A 63 -3.44 6.28 8.41
CA PHE A 63 -3.60 7.06 7.18
C PHE A 63 -4.92 6.73 6.47
N ASP A 64 -5.52 7.70 5.81
CA ASP A 64 -6.58 7.46 4.82
C ASP A 64 -5.95 6.88 3.56
N VAL A 65 -6.35 5.67 3.15
CA VAL A 65 -5.69 4.96 2.05
C VAL A 65 -6.65 4.76 0.89
N CYS A 66 -6.16 5.07 -0.31
CA CYS A 66 -6.86 4.83 -1.57
C CYS A 66 -5.98 3.98 -2.50
N LEU A 67 -6.57 2.96 -3.12
CA LEU A 67 -5.99 2.19 -4.21
C LEU A 67 -6.41 2.82 -5.55
N ILE A 68 -5.45 3.15 -6.41
CA ILE A 68 -5.71 3.54 -7.80
C ILE A 68 -5.77 2.27 -8.64
N GLU A 69 -6.98 1.76 -8.88
CA GLU A 69 -7.22 0.42 -9.41
C GLU A 69 -6.58 0.17 -10.78
N ASP A 70 -6.80 1.09 -11.70
CA ASP A 70 -6.29 1.05 -13.08
C ASP A 70 -4.79 1.37 -13.18
N ALA A 71 -4.17 1.78 -12.07
CA ALA A 71 -2.72 1.98 -11.96
C ALA A 71 -2.02 0.83 -11.19
N CYS A 72 -2.72 -0.28 -10.98
CA CYS A 72 -2.22 -1.47 -10.30
C CYS A 72 -2.36 -2.73 -11.16
N ARG A 73 -1.52 -3.73 -10.91
CA ARG A 73 -1.69 -5.07 -11.51
C ARG A 73 -1.23 -6.17 -10.55
N GLY A 74 -2.04 -7.21 -10.41
CA GLY A 74 -1.76 -8.37 -9.57
C GLY A 74 -0.92 -9.43 -10.28
N ILE A 75 -0.35 -10.34 -9.49
CA ILE A 75 0.27 -11.59 -9.98
C ILE A 75 -0.80 -12.68 -10.10
N ASP A 76 -1.70 -12.76 -9.13
CA ASP A 76 -2.80 -13.73 -9.03
C ASP A 76 -2.35 -15.20 -8.90
N LEU A 77 -1.54 -15.47 -7.88
CA LEU A 77 -1.14 -16.82 -7.50
C LEU A 77 -2.26 -17.49 -6.71
N ASP A 78 -2.82 -18.57 -7.26
CA ASP A 78 -3.86 -19.37 -6.61
C ASP A 78 -5.08 -18.55 -6.12
N GLY A 79 -5.45 -17.49 -6.87
CA GLY A 79 -6.56 -16.61 -6.52
C GLY A 79 -6.22 -15.53 -5.49
N SER A 80 -4.93 -15.23 -5.29
CA SER A 80 -4.47 -14.19 -4.34
C SER A 80 -5.06 -12.82 -4.63
N LEU A 81 -5.40 -12.50 -5.88
CA LEU A 81 -5.92 -11.18 -6.24
C LEU A 81 -7.29 -10.91 -5.61
N ASP A 82 -8.22 -11.85 -5.73
CA ASP A 82 -9.57 -11.68 -5.15
C ASP A 82 -9.51 -11.55 -3.63
N VAL A 83 -8.68 -12.38 -2.98
CA VAL A 83 -8.44 -12.32 -1.54
C VAL A 83 -7.85 -10.95 -1.13
N ALA A 84 -6.89 -10.43 -1.89
CA ALA A 84 -6.29 -9.13 -1.62
C ALA A 84 -7.29 -7.98 -1.73
N LEU A 85 -8.11 -7.98 -2.78
CA LEU A 85 -9.14 -6.96 -2.99
C LEU A 85 -10.16 -6.98 -1.85
N ASP A 86 -10.57 -8.17 -1.39
CA ASP A 86 -11.51 -8.30 -0.29
C ASP A 86 -10.92 -7.89 1.06
N GLN A 87 -9.66 -8.21 1.33
CA GLN A 87 -8.96 -7.69 2.52
C GLN A 87 -8.87 -6.17 2.50
N MET A 88 -8.57 -5.56 1.35
CA MET A 88 -8.51 -4.11 1.23
C MET A 88 -9.88 -3.45 1.49
N LYS A 89 -10.96 -4.02 0.94
CA LYS A 89 -12.32 -3.56 1.22
C LYS A 89 -12.66 -3.66 2.70
N GLN A 90 -12.31 -4.78 3.35
CA GLN A 90 -12.56 -5.00 4.79
C GLN A 90 -11.77 -4.04 5.69
N ALA A 91 -10.65 -3.49 5.20
CA ALA A 91 -9.84 -2.49 5.90
C ALA A 91 -10.24 -1.02 5.59
N ASP A 92 -11.41 -0.81 4.98
CA ASP A 92 -11.94 0.49 4.55
C ASP A 92 -11.04 1.25 3.56
N ILE A 93 -10.22 0.53 2.79
CA ILE A 93 -9.41 1.14 1.72
C ILE A 93 -10.34 1.51 0.57
N GLN A 94 -10.25 2.76 0.12
CA GLN A 94 -11.09 3.25 -0.97
C GLN A 94 -10.50 2.87 -2.31
N PHE A 95 -11.36 2.54 -3.28
CA PHE A 95 -10.98 2.16 -4.63
C PHE A 95 -11.33 3.31 -5.57
N VAL A 96 -10.35 3.79 -6.34
CA VAL A 96 -10.51 4.92 -7.26
C VAL A 96 -9.88 4.61 -8.61
N GLN A 97 -10.45 5.22 -9.65
CA GLN A 97 -9.88 5.20 -11.00
C GLN A 97 -9.01 6.44 -11.21
N SER A 98 -7.89 6.30 -11.92
CA SER A 98 -6.95 7.39 -12.20
C SER A 98 -7.61 8.55 -12.93
N THR A 99 -8.55 8.24 -13.83
CA THR A 99 -9.36 9.22 -14.58
C THR A 99 -10.14 10.16 -13.65
N ARG A 100 -10.62 9.65 -12.50
CA ARG A 100 -11.31 10.47 -11.50
C ARG A 100 -10.37 11.52 -10.92
N LEU A 101 -9.19 11.09 -10.47
CA LEU A 101 -8.19 11.96 -9.86
C LEU A 101 -7.63 13.01 -10.83
N LEU A 102 -7.44 12.63 -12.10
CA LEU A 102 -6.93 13.53 -13.14
C LEU A 102 -7.98 14.53 -13.65
N SER A 103 -9.26 14.29 -13.37
CA SER A 103 -10.36 15.17 -13.75
C SER A 103 -10.70 16.23 -12.69
N GLU A 104 -10.14 16.11 -11.48
CA GLU A 104 -10.37 17.08 -10.40
C GLU A 104 -9.58 18.37 -10.68
N PRO A 105 -10.24 19.55 -10.66
CA PRO A 105 -9.51 20.81 -10.75
C PRO A 105 -8.63 20.99 -9.51
N ALA A 106 -7.38 21.44 -9.74
CA ALA A 106 -6.39 21.69 -8.70
C ALA A 106 -6.79 22.84 -7.77
#